data_AF-K0R0B5-F1
#
_entry.id   AF-K0R0B5-F1
#
_cell.length_a   1.000
_cell.length_b   1.000
_cell.length_c   1.000
_cell.angle_alpha   90.00
_cell.angle_beta   90.00
_cell.angle_gamma   90.00
#
_symmetry.space_group_name_H-M   'P 1'
#
loop_
_entity.id
_entity.type
_entity.pdbx_description
1 polymer ?
#
loop_
_entity_poly.entity_id
_entity_poly.type
_entity_poly.pdbx_seq_one_letter_code
_entity_poly.pdbx_strand_id
1 'polypeptide(L)'
;MVSMVRVPARSGGAVDPKPKGNWHDRKWNDRYDELKDFKANHHHCNVPYRHETLGRWVSKQRAARKNAKLSEDRVKKLDALGLEWNPQGDRHDPRPRGNRHDQKWNDRCSELEAFRAKHRHCNVPQSQKPLGTWVNRQRQRKGKLSEGRIQKLDALGFDWSLRSTLPTWDERLKELVEYKREHGDCNVATREGSLGTWVNGQRQLQKKGKLSEERVQKLGKLGFQWSPRSTLPTWENRFDELTEYKSEHGHCNVPFRQGSLGRWVKTQRFNYKRSKLSEGRAQKLGTLGLDWSPGS
;
A
#
# COMPACT_ATOMS: atom_id res chain seq x y z
N MET A 1 53.84 84.25 -31.98
CA MET A 1 54.16 82.86 -31.60
C MET A 1 52.91 82.19 -31.07
N VAL A 2 52.59 81.07 -31.69
CA VAL A 2 51.56 80.04 -31.44
C VAL A 2 51.30 79.79 -29.93
N SER A 3 50.05 79.71 -29.46
CA SER A 3 49.40 78.41 -29.14
C SER A 3 48.09 78.48 -28.33
N MET A 4 47.13 77.70 -28.81
CA MET A 4 46.10 76.92 -28.11
C MET A 4 44.90 77.61 -27.41
N VAL A 5 43.81 77.60 -28.18
CA VAL A 5 42.41 77.54 -27.76
C VAL A 5 42.15 76.34 -26.84
N ARG A 6 41.39 76.51 -25.76
CA ARG A 6 40.65 75.41 -25.11
C ARG A 6 39.24 75.84 -24.73
N VAL A 7 38.28 75.16 -25.36
CA VAL A 7 36.83 75.25 -25.14
C VAL A 7 36.46 74.73 -23.74
N PRO A 8 35.54 75.36 -22.98
CA PRO A 8 35.00 74.78 -21.75
C PRO A 8 34.02 73.64 -22.09
N ALA A 9 34.23 72.49 -21.43
CA ALA A 9 33.45 71.28 -21.61
C ALA A 9 32.00 71.46 -21.14
N ARG A 10 31.07 70.86 -21.91
CA ARG A 10 29.63 70.75 -21.64
C ARG A 10 29.35 70.16 -20.25
N SER A 11 28.45 70.82 -19.53
CA SER A 11 27.74 70.33 -18.35
C SER A 11 26.86 69.13 -18.72
N GLY A 12 27.35 67.92 -18.42
CA GLY A 12 26.58 66.68 -18.50
C GLY A 12 25.56 66.61 -17.36
N GLY A 13 24.31 66.33 -17.71
CA GLY A 13 23.16 66.27 -16.81
C GLY A 13 23.35 65.32 -15.63
N ALA A 14 22.78 65.74 -14.50
CA ALA A 14 22.65 64.94 -13.29
C ALA A 14 21.88 63.66 -13.62
N VAL A 15 22.60 62.54 -13.59
CA VAL A 15 22.01 61.21 -13.65
C VAL A 15 21.50 60.89 -12.25
N ASP A 16 20.21 60.57 -12.13
CA ASP A 16 19.58 60.16 -10.87
C ASP A 16 20.45 59.15 -10.10
N PRO A 17 20.63 59.32 -8.78
CA PRO A 17 21.48 58.45 -8.00
C PRO A 17 20.88 57.03 -7.98
N LYS A 18 21.54 56.11 -8.71
CA LYS A 18 21.26 54.67 -8.65
C LYS A 18 21.14 54.22 -7.19
N PRO A 19 20.12 53.41 -6.82
CA PRO A 19 19.85 53.07 -5.43
C PRO A 19 21.03 52.29 -4.84
N LYS A 20 21.61 52.81 -3.75
CA LYS A 20 22.79 52.27 -3.08
C LYS A 20 22.48 50.93 -2.38
N GLY A 21 22.47 49.86 -3.16
CA GLY A 21 22.65 48.49 -2.66
C GLY A 21 24.00 47.98 -3.15
N ASN A 22 24.81 47.43 -2.24
CA ASN A 22 26.08 46.83 -2.58
C ASN A 22 25.87 45.80 -3.71
N TRP A 23 26.74 45.77 -4.72
CA TRP A 23 26.64 44.85 -5.86
C TRP A 23 26.46 43.39 -5.42
N HIS A 24 27.06 43.02 -4.28
CA HIS A 24 26.91 41.72 -3.65
C HIS A 24 25.48 41.41 -3.16
N ASP A 25 24.73 42.42 -2.70
CA ASP A 25 23.34 42.25 -2.27
C ASP A 25 22.40 42.11 -3.45
N ARG A 26 22.63 42.86 -4.53
CA ARG A 26 21.84 42.72 -5.76
C ARG A 26 21.96 41.31 -6.33
N LYS A 27 23.19 40.82 -6.50
CA LYS A 27 23.42 39.44 -6.96
C LYS A 27 22.85 38.38 -6.01
N TRP A 28 22.78 38.67 -4.71
CA TRP A 28 22.14 37.76 -3.76
C TRP A 28 20.62 37.76 -3.95
N ASN A 29 20.00 38.92 -4.12
CA ASN A 29 18.58 39.06 -4.39
C ASN A 29 18.18 38.42 -5.74
N ASP A 30 18.98 38.58 -6.80
CA ASP A 30 18.71 37.94 -8.10
C ASP A 30 18.60 36.41 -7.96
N ARG A 31 19.52 35.80 -7.19
CA ARG A 31 19.50 34.35 -6.94
C ARG A 31 18.38 33.92 -5.99
N TYR A 32 17.97 34.81 -5.09
CA TYR A 32 16.80 34.60 -4.24
C TYR A 32 15.51 34.63 -5.07
N ASP A 33 15.43 35.50 -6.07
CA ASP A 33 14.30 35.56 -7.01
C ASP A 33 14.25 34.31 -7.89
N GLU A 34 15.39 33.86 -8.44
CA GLU A 34 15.48 32.58 -9.15
C GLU A 34 15.03 31.38 -8.29
N LEU A 35 15.30 31.41 -6.97
CA LEU A 35 14.82 30.38 -6.05
C LEU A 35 13.30 30.42 -5.86
N LYS A 36 12.69 31.62 -5.86
CA LYS A 36 11.22 31.75 -5.84
C LYS A 36 10.60 31.15 -7.09
N ASP A 37 11.16 31.45 -8.26
CA ASP A 37 10.68 30.91 -9.53
C ASP A 37 10.83 29.40 -9.59
N PHE A 38 11.97 28.89 -9.11
CA PHE A 38 12.18 27.45 -8.96
C PHE A 38 11.14 26.82 -8.03
N LYS A 39 10.82 27.46 -6.90
CA LYS A 39 9.77 26.99 -5.98
C LYS A 39 8.39 27.02 -6.64
N ALA A 40 8.07 28.04 -7.44
CA ALA A 40 6.81 28.11 -8.15
C ALA A 40 6.65 26.96 -9.16
N ASN A 41 7.73 26.63 -9.88
CA ASN A 41 7.73 25.59 -10.91
C ASN A 41 7.86 24.16 -10.36
N HIS A 42 8.58 23.96 -9.26
CA HIS A 42 8.90 22.64 -8.70
C HIS A 42 8.22 22.35 -7.36
N HIS A 43 7.47 23.31 -6.83
CA HIS A 43 6.78 23.25 -5.53
C HIS A 43 7.71 22.96 -4.33
N HIS A 44 9.02 23.18 -4.46
CA HIS A 44 10.01 23.01 -3.39
C HIS A 44 11.30 23.82 -3.64
N CYS A 45 12.07 24.10 -2.59
CA CYS A 45 13.35 24.83 -2.68
C CYS A 45 14.60 23.91 -2.72
N ASN A 46 14.44 22.59 -2.87
CA ASN A 46 15.58 21.66 -2.94
C ASN A 46 16.20 21.62 -4.34
N VAL A 47 16.99 22.64 -4.66
CA VAL A 47 17.68 22.77 -5.95
C VAL A 47 18.86 21.79 -6.02
N PRO A 48 18.91 20.84 -6.97
CA PRO A 48 20.05 19.95 -7.15
C PRO A 48 21.33 20.75 -7.43
N TYR A 49 22.49 20.33 -6.89
CA TYR A 49 23.76 21.03 -7.11
C TYR A 49 24.12 21.25 -8.59
N ARG A 50 23.70 20.31 -9.46
CA ARG A 50 23.93 20.35 -10.91
C ARG A 50 22.92 21.20 -11.67
N HIS A 51 21.89 21.73 -11.01
CA HIS A 51 20.94 22.66 -11.60
C HIS A 51 21.57 24.04 -11.69
N GLU A 52 22.20 24.30 -12.83
CA GLU A 52 22.74 25.60 -13.23
C GLU A 52 23.57 26.30 -12.13
N THR A 53 23.50 27.63 -12.09
CA THR A 53 24.13 28.49 -11.09
C THR A 53 23.36 28.51 -9.77
N LEU A 54 22.04 28.32 -9.81
CA LEU A 54 21.16 28.33 -8.63
C LEU A 54 21.48 27.20 -7.64
N GLY A 55 21.72 25.99 -8.13
CA GLY A 55 22.07 24.84 -7.27
C GLY A 55 23.35 25.03 -6.48
N ARG A 56 24.38 25.59 -7.13
CA ARG A 56 25.65 25.94 -6.46
C ARG A 56 25.45 27.07 -5.45
N TRP A 57 24.59 28.03 -5.77
CA TRP A 57 24.27 29.14 -4.87
C TRP A 57 23.53 28.66 -3.61
N VAL A 58 22.53 27.80 -3.73
CA VAL A 58 21.81 27.19 -2.60
C VAL A 58 22.77 26.40 -1.70
N SER A 59 23.68 25.61 -2.28
CA SER A 59 24.73 24.92 -1.50
C SER A 59 25.64 25.88 -0.74
N LYS A 60 25.99 27.02 -1.34
CA LYS A 60 26.77 28.07 -0.66
C LYS A 60 25.98 28.71 0.49
N GLN A 61 24.67 28.94 0.34
CA GLN A 61 23.85 29.48 1.44
C GLN A 61 23.80 28.49 2.62
N ARG A 62 23.60 27.20 2.36
CA ARG A 62 23.63 26.14 3.39
C ARG A 62 24.96 26.10 4.14
N ALA A 63 26.08 26.18 3.42
CA ALA A 63 27.42 26.25 4.01
C ALA A 63 27.65 27.54 4.81
N ALA A 64 27.16 28.68 4.31
CA ALA A 64 27.27 29.97 4.99
C ALA A 64 26.47 29.99 6.31
N ARG A 65 25.25 29.43 6.36
CA ARG A 65 24.49 29.29 7.61
C ARG A 65 25.20 28.36 8.60
N LYS A 66 25.69 27.19 8.15
CA LYS A 66 26.43 26.25 9.01
C LYS A 66 27.66 26.90 9.68
N ASN A 67 28.34 27.77 8.94
CA ASN A 67 29.54 28.45 9.42
C ASN A 67 29.25 29.82 10.06
N ALA A 68 27.99 30.14 10.35
CA ALA A 68 27.55 31.44 10.90
C ALA A 68 28.01 32.67 10.09
N LYS A 69 28.17 32.53 8.77
CA LYS A 69 28.59 33.58 7.83
C LYS A 69 27.42 34.20 7.04
N LEU A 70 26.19 33.76 7.30
CA LEU A 70 24.99 34.28 6.65
C LEU A 70 24.25 35.21 7.61
N SER A 71 23.91 36.41 7.17
CA SER A 71 23.18 37.38 7.99
C SER A 71 21.78 36.87 8.36
N GLU A 72 21.29 37.29 9.52
CA GLU A 72 19.96 36.90 10.02
C GLU A 72 18.84 37.25 9.04
N ASP A 73 18.90 38.41 8.38
CA ASP A 73 17.90 38.83 7.39
C ASP A 73 17.84 37.88 6.19
N ARG A 74 18.99 37.38 5.74
CA ARG A 74 19.06 36.41 4.64
C ARG A 74 18.57 35.03 5.06
N VAL A 75 18.84 34.65 6.30
CA VAL A 75 18.29 33.43 6.91
C VAL A 75 16.76 33.51 6.96
N LYS A 76 16.21 34.61 7.51
CA LYS A 76 14.75 34.84 7.60
C LYS A 76 14.07 34.78 6.23
N LYS A 77 14.66 35.42 5.21
CA LYS A 77 14.13 35.37 3.83
C LYS A 77 14.09 33.94 3.27
N LEU A 78 15.17 33.17 3.44
CA LEU A 78 15.25 31.79 2.95
C LEU A 78 14.37 30.81 3.76
N ASP A 79 14.20 31.07 5.06
CA ASP A 79 13.25 30.34 5.92
C ASP A 79 11.80 30.59 5.49
N ALA A 80 11.43 31.84 5.18
CA ALA A 80 10.11 32.18 4.66
C ALA A 80 9.80 31.50 3.31
N LEU A 81 10.83 31.27 2.48
CA LEU A 81 10.68 30.45 1.27
C LEU A 81 10.61 28.95 1.52
N GLY A 82 10.89 28.47 2.72
CA GLY A 82 10.93 27.04 3.05
C GLY A 82 12.18 26.35 2.50
N LEU A 83 13.32 27.04 2.48
CA LEU A 83 14.59 26.41 2.12
C LEU A 83 15.02 25.43 3.22
N GLU A 84 15.12 24.15 2.88
CA GLU A 84 15.66 23.14 3.80
C GLU A 84 17.19 23.28 3.91
N TRP A 85 17.67 23.62 5.11
CA TRP A 85 19.08 23.88 5.41
C TRP A 85 19.93 22.64 5.54
N ASN A 86 19.32 21.55 6.01
CA ASN A 86 19.94 20.26 6.10
C ASN A 86 19.09 19.18 5.40
N PRO A 87 19.14 19.11 4.06
CA PRO A 87 18.44 18.06 3.32
C PRO A 87 19.05 16.66 3.54
N GLN A 88 20.18 16.59 4.25
CA GLN A 88 20.87 15.37 4.65
C GLN A 88 20.81 15.27 6.18
N GLY A 89 19.71 14.75 6.72
CA GLY A 89 19.68 14.26 8.10
C GLY A 89 20.96 13.43 8.40
N ASP A 90 21.46 13.57 9.63
CA ASP A 90 22.81 13.23 10.05
C ASP A 90 23.51 12.05 9.35
N ARG A 91 24.76 12.32 8.95
CA ARG A 91 25.60 11.46 8.14
C ARG A 91 26.20 10.31 8.96
N HIS A 92 25.87 9.09 8.58
CA HIS A 92 26.83 7.99 8.62
C HIS A 92 26.78 7.18 7.31
N ASP A 93 26.94 7.83 6.16
CA ASP A 93 27.29 7.15 4.91
C ASP A 93 28.02 8.11 3.94
N PRO A 94 29.28 7.83 3.54
CA PRO A 94 30.03 8.67 2.62
C PRO A 94 29.92 8.12 1.18
N ARG A 95 29.15 8.79 0.31
CA ARG A 95 29.60 9.29 -1.02
C ARG A 95 28.49 9.92 -1.87
N PRO A 96 28.83 10.83 -2.81
CA PRO A 96 27.88 11.72 -3.51
C PRO A 96 27.51 11.21 -4.91
N ARG A 97 26.21 10.98 -5.17
CA ARG A 97 25.65 10.85 -6.54
C ARG A 97 24.26 11.49 -6.56
N GLY A 98 23.94 12.25 -7.62
CA GLY A 98 22.63 12.90 -7.81
C GLY A 98 21.49 11.92 -7.52
N ASN A 99 20.59 12.32 -6.62
CA ASN A 99 19.87 11.36 -5.80
C ASN A 99 18.71 10.69 -6.56
N ARG A 100 19.01 9.63 -7.31
CA ARG A 100 18.03 8.69 -7.89
C ARG A 100 17.01 8.22 -6.85
N HIS A 101 17.35 8.24 -5.55
CA HIS A 101 16.43 7.90 -4.48
C HIS A 101 15.40 9.00 -4.18
N ASP A 102 15.72 10.28 -4.40
CA ASP A 102 14.75 11.37 -4.27
C ASP A 102 13.75 11.35 -5.41
N GLN A 103 14.21 11.11 -6.65
CA GLN A 103 13.31 10.94 -7.79
C GLN A 103 12.36 9.77 -7.54
N LYS A 104 12.88 8.59 -7.17
CA LYS A 104 12.06 7.42 -6.83
C LYS A 104 11.10 7.67 -5.67
N TRP A 105 11.46 8.53 -4.72
CA TRP A 105 10.58 8.89 -3.62
C TRP A 105 9.44 9.79 -4.11
N ASN A 106 9.74 10.78 -4.95
CA ASN A 106 8.75 11.66 -5.57
C ASN A 106 7.81 10.87 -6.50
N ASP A 107 8.32 9.94 -7.30
CA ASP A 107 7.51 9.08 -8.17
C ASP A 107 6.51 8.27 -7.34
N ARG A 108 6.96 7.66 -6.23
CA ARG A 108 6.08 6.91 -5.31
C ARG A 108 5.08 7.79 -4.57
N CYS A 109 5.45 9.02 -4.26
CA CYS A 109 4.54 10.00 -3.68
C CYS A 109 3.42 10.36 -4.67
N SER A 110 3.77 10.54 -5.94
CA SER A 110 2.80 10.80 -7.03
C SER A 110 1.88 9.60 -7.26
N GLU A 111 2.40 8.38 -7.21
CA GLU A 111 1.58 7.16 -7.25
C GLU A 111 0.62 7.05 -6.05
N LEU A 112 1.06 7.46 -4.86
CA LEU A 112 0.21 7.50 -3.67
C LEU A 112 -0.91 8.53 -3.80
N GLU A 113 -0.62 9.68 -4.40
CA GLU A 113 -1.61 10.70 -4.71
C GLU A 113 -2.66 10.18 -5.70
N ALA A 114 -2.24 9.51 -6.78
CA ALA A 114 -3.15 8.85 -7.73
C ALA A 114 -4.00 7.76 -7.05
N PHE A 115 -3.39 6.97 -6.15
CA PHE A 115 -4.10 5.98 -5.35
C PHE A 115 -5.16 6.63 -4.45
N ARG A 116 -4.81 7.73 -3.76
CA ARG A 116 -5.74 8.51 -2.93
C ARG A 116 -6.89 9.06 -3.76
N ALA A 117 -6.63 9.57 -4.97
CA ALA A 117 -7.68 10.08 -5.85
C ALA A 117 -8.72 9.00 -6.18
N LYS A 118 -8.29 7.75 -6.37
CA LYS A 118 -9.17 6.61 -6.68
C LYS A 118 -9.86 6.02 -5.46
N HIS A 119 -9.17 5.90 -4.33
CA HIS A 119 -9.62 5.15 -3.16
C HIS A 119 -10.01 6.03 -1.96
N ARG A 120 -9.86 7.36 -2.09
CA ARG A 120 -10.11 8.38 -1.07
C ARG A 120 -9.29 8.22 0.22
N HIS A 121 -8.24 7.41 0.20
CA HIS A 121 -7.33 7.18 1.33
C HIS A 121 -5.90 6.80 0.88
N CYS A 122 -4.91 6.94 1.76
CA CYS A 122 -3.49 6.61 1.49
C CYS A 122 -3.07 5.20 1.98
N ASN A 123 -4.04 4.33 2.30
CA ASN A 123 -3.80 2.99 2.85
C ASN A 123 -3.63 1.94 1.74
N VAL A 124 -2.40 1.79 1.26
CA VAL A 124 -2.06 0.84 0.19
C VAL A 124 -1.66 -0.52 0.81
N PRO A 125 -2.35 -1.63 0.50
CA PRO A 125 -1.99 -2.97 1.02
C PRO A 125 -0.57 -3.38 0.62
N GLN A 126 0.18 -4.02 1.53
CA GLN A 126 1.57 -4.44 1.26
C GLN A 126 1.70 -5.38 0.04
N SER A 127 0.66 -6.17 -0.25
CA SER A 127 0.58 -7.05 -1.42
C SER A 127 0.57 -6.28 -2.74
N GLN A 128 0.08 -5.04 -2.77
CA GLN A 128 0.13 -4.16 -3.93
C GLN A 128 1.52 -3.53 -4.05
N LYS A 129 2.46 -4.36 -4.50
CA LYS A 129 3.83 -3.93 -4.76
C LYS A 129 3.89 -3.14 -6.07
N PRO A 130 4.81 -2.18 -6.18
CA PRO A 130 5.78 -1.75 -5.16
C PRO A 130 5.26 -0.71 -4.13
N LEU A 131 4.12 -0.06 -4.39
CA LEU A 131 3.62 1.09 -3.62
C LEU A 131 3.28 0.74 -2.16
N GLY A 132 2.60 -0.37 -1.88
CA GLY A 132 2.25 -0.77 -0.52
C GLY A 132 3.47 -1.08 0.36
N THR A 133 4.53 -1.63 -0.23
CA THR A 133 5.80 -1.82 0.48
C THR A 133 6.45 -0.47 0.80
N TRP A 134 6.36 0.50 -0.11
CA TRP A 134 6.91 1.84 0.08
C TRP A 134 6.15 2.62 1.16
N VAL A 135 4.82 2.58 1.17
CA VAL A 135 3.95 3.21 2.19
C VAL A 135 4.29 2.69 3.59
N ASN A 136 4.35 1.37 3.77
CA ASN A 136 4.72 0.79 5.07
C ASN A 136 6.13 1.19 5.52
N ARG A 137 7.07 1.28 4.57
CA ARG A 137 8.43 1.76 4.86
C ARG A 137 8.45 3.21 5.34
N GLN A 138 7.58 4.09 4.80
CA GLN A 138 7.51 5.48 5.27
C GLN A 138 7.06 5.53 6.74
N ARG A 139 6.02 4.77 7.09
CA ARG A 139 5.49 4.71 8.48
C ARG A 139 6.53 4.21 9.47
N GLN A 140 7.24 3.14 9.14
CA GLN A 140 8.30 2.56 10.00
C GLN A 140 9.50 3.49 10.17
N ARG A 141 9.73 4.39 9.21
CA ARG A 141 10.88 5.29 9.21
C ARG A 141 10.49 6.75 9.46
N LYS A 142 9.31 7.05 10.04
CA LYS A 142 8.88 8.44 10.31
C LYS A 142 9.98 9.28 10.97
N GLY A 143 10.58 8.77 12.05
CA GLY A 143 11.68 9.47 12.76
C GLY A 143 13.02 9.55 12.01
N LYS A 144 13.10 9.02 10.79
CA LYS A 144 14.26 9.07 9.89
C LYS A 144 13.94 9.73 8.54
N LEU A 145 12.72 10.26 8.37
CA LEU A 145 12.34 11.03 7.20
C LEU A 145 12.69 12.50 7.43
N SER A 146 13.02 13.20 6.34
CA SER A 146 13.16 14.65 6.40
C SER A 146 11.81 15.31 6.64
N GLU A 147 11.83 16.49 7.26
CA GLU A 147 10.65 17.27 7.56
C GLU A 147 9.80 17.54 6.31
N GLY A 148 10.45 17.90 5.18
CA GLY A 148 9.75 18.12 3.91
C GLY A 148 9.05 16.87 3.35
N ARG A 149 9.52 15.67 3.64
CA ARG A 149 8.83 14.42 3.26
C ARG A 149 7.65 14.12 4.18
N ILE A 150 7.78 14.47 5.46
CA ILE A 150 6.69 14.33 6.43
C ILE A 150 5.54 15.26 6.03
N GLN A 151 5.82 16.53 5.80
CA GLN A 151 4.84 17.54 5.39
C GLN A 151 4.11 17.17 4.09
N LYS A 152 4.83 16.65 3.07
CA LYS A 152 4.22 16.18 1.83
C LYS A 152 3.23 15.03 2.06
N LEU A 153 3.58 14.09 2.94
CA LEU A 153 2.70 12.98 3.27
C LEU A 153 1.52 13.45 4.13
N ASP A 154 1.74 14.34 5.09
CA ASP A 154 0.67 14.96 5.90
C ASP A 154 -0.36 15.67 5.03
N ALA A 155 0.08 16.42 4.01
CA ALA A 155 -0.81 17.09 3.07
C ALA A 155 -1.71 16.13 2.28
N LEU A 156 -1.26 14.89 2.06
CA LEU A 156 -2.07 13.82 1.45
C LEU A 156 -3.05 13.16 2.45
N GLY A 157 -3.07 13.57 3.71
CA GLY A 157 -3.79 12.89 4.79
C GLY A 157 -3.15 11.54 5.14
N PHE A 158 -1.83 11.42 5.04
CA PHE A 158 -1.11 10.19 5.34
C PHE A 158 -1.09 9.91 6.85
N ASP A 159 -1.68 8.81 7.24
CA ASP A 159 -2.04 8.63 8.64
C ASP A 159 -0.87 8.41 9.64
N TRP A 160 0.36 8.00 9.31
CA TRP A 160 1.45 7.62 10.27
C TRP A 160 1.19 6.58 11.38
N SER A 161 0.06 6.60 12.08
CA SER A 161 -0.29 5.78 13.24
C SER A 161 -0.54 4.31 12.88
N LEU A 162 -0.89 4.03 11.62
CA LEU A 162 -1.02 2.69 11.06
C LEU A 162 0.35 2.00 10.91
N ARG A 163 1.04 1.70 12.01
CA ARG A 163 2.22 0.80 12.00
C ARG A 163 1.89 -0.61 11.48
N SER A 164 0.60 -0.92 11.33
CA SER A 164 0.05 -2.12 10.71
C SER A 164 -1.20 -1.73 9.91
N THR A 165 -1.09 -1.57 8.59
CA THR A 165 -2.25 -1.42 7.69
C THR A 165 -2.89 -2.78 7.37
N LEU A 166 -2.91 -3.71 8.33
CA LEU A 166 -3.82 -4.85 8.30
C LEU A 166 -4.96 -4.49 9.25
N PRO A 167 -6.22 -4.62 8.82
CA PRO A 167 -7.35 -4.43 9.72
C PRO A 167 -7.14 -5.30 10.95
N THR A 168 -7.41 -4.72 12.11
CA THR A 168 -7.37 -5.40 13.40
C THR A 168 -8.28 -6.61 13.38
N TRP A 169 -8.07 -7.52 14.33
CA TRP A 169 -8.90 -8.72 14.40
C TRP A 169 -10.39 -8.38 14.55
N ASP A 170 -10.74 -7.35 15.32
CA ASP A 170 -12.14 -6.93 15.50
C ASP A 170 -12.70 -6.22 14.26
N GLU A 171 -11.90 -5.48 13.49
CA GLU A 171 -12.33 -4.92 12.20
C GLU A 171 -12.62 -6.01 11.17
N ARG A 172 -11.79 -7.05 11.12
CA ARG A 172 -12.05 -8.23 10.28
C ARG A 172 -13.27 -9.03 10.73
N LEU A 173 -13.52 -9.07 12.04
CA LEU A 173 -14.75 -9.67 12.56
C LEU A 173 -15.98 -8.88 12.09
N LYS A 174 -15.93 -7.53 12.09
CA LYS A 174 -17.02 -6.69 11.56
C LYS A 174 -17.27 -6.95 10.07
N GLU A 175 -16.20 -7.01 9.26
CA GLU A 175 -16.32 -7.36 7.84
C GLU A 175 -16.96 -8.76 7.64
N LEU A 176 -16.63 -9.72 8.50
CA LEU A 176 -17.24 -11.06 8.46
C LEU A 176 -18.72 -11.05 8.85
N VAL A 177 -19.12 -10.20 9.80
CA VAL A 177 -20.54 -10.00 10.17
C VAL A 177 -21.33 -9.46 8.98
N GLU A 178 -20.78 -8.47 8.27
CA GLU A 178 -21.40 -7.92 7.06
C GLU A 178 -21.49 -8.96 5.94
N TYR A 179 -20.42 -9.73 5.72
CA TYR A 179 -20.44 -10.84 4.76
C TYR A 179 -21.54 -11.86 5.08
N LYS A 180 -21.67 -12.26 6.36
CA LYS A 180 -22.73 -13.19 6.80
C LYS A 180 -24.12 -12.63 6.55
N ARG A 181 -24.32 -11.33 6.76
CA ARG A 181 -25.61 -10.67 6.47
C ARG A 181 -25.96 -10.77 4.98
N GLU A 182 -24.97 -10.68 4.10
CA GLU A 182 -25.16 -10.71 2.64
C GLU A 182 -25.26 -12.13 2.07
N HIS A 183 -24.50 -13.08 2.61
CA HIS A 183 -24.33 -14.43 2.03
C HIS A 183 -24.96 -15.55 2.86
N GLY A 184 -25.43 -15.25 4.07
CA GLY A 184 -26.05 -16.21 5.00
C GLY A 184 -25.08 -17.07 5.80
N ASP A 185 -23.79 -17.07 5.47
CA ASP A 185 -22.76 -17.83 6.18
C ASP A 185 -21.42 -17.08 6.35
N CYS A 186 -20.48 -17.70 7.05
CA CYS A 186 -19.13 -17.16 7.27
C CYS A 186 -18.06 -17.80 6.35
N ASN A 187 -18.47 -18.44 5.26
CA ASN A 187 -17.60 -19.25 4.38
C ASN A 187 -17.01 -18.44 3.23
N VAL A 188 -16.20 -17.44 3.58
CA VAL A 188 -15.49 -16.61 2.60
C VAL A 188 -14.38 -17.41 1.90
N ALA A 189 -14.41 -17.50 0.58
CA ALA A 189 -13.38 -18.22 -0.18
C ALA A 189 -12.08 -17.39 -0.24
N THR A 190 -10.90 -18.03 -0.17
CA THR A 190 -9.61 -17.31 -0.23
C THR A 190 -9.45 -16.44 -1.49
N ARG A 191 -10.06 -16.87 -2.61
CA ARG A 191 -10.08 -16.12 -3.88
C ARG A 191 -10.89 -14.81 -3.84
N GLU A 192 -11.78 -14.67 -2.86
CA GLU A 192 -12.61 -13.47 -2.65
C GLU A 192 -11.85 -12.37 -1.90
N GLY A 193 -10.54 -12.56 -1.67
CA GLY A 193 -9.62 -11.51 -1.29
C GLY A 193 -9.17 -11.59 0.18
N SER A 194 -8.96 -10.42 0.77
CA SER A 194 -8.27 -10.30 2.06
C SER A 194 -9.05 -10.89 3.24
N LEU A 195 -10.39 -10.81 3.20
CA LEU A 195 -11.27 -11.41 4.21
C LEU A 195 -11.23 -12.95 4.15
N GLY A 196 -11.27 -13.55 2.95
CA GLY A 196 -11.15 -15.01 2.77
C GLY A 196 -9.80 -15.56 3.24
N THR A 197 -8.72 -14.80 2.99
CA THR A 197 -7.39 -15.14 3.52
C THR A 197 -7.36 -15.09 5.05
N TRP A 198 -7.99 -14.07 5.65
CA TRP A 198 -8.10 -13.93 7.10
C TRP A 198 -8.94 -15.05 7.75
N VAL A 199 -10.09 -15.40 7.16
CA VAL A 199 -10.98 -16.51 7.58
C VAL A 199 -10.21 -17.83 7.58
N ASN A 200 -9.47 -18.13 6.51
CA ASN A 200 -8.64 -19.32 6.46
C ASN A 200 -7.51 -19.30 7.51
N GLY A 201 -6.93 -18.11 7.77
CA GLY A 201 -5.96 -17.89 8.84
C GLY A 201 -6.50 -18.27 10.22
N GLN A 202 -7.73 -17.89 10.55
CA GLN A 202 -8.37 -18.24 11.83
C GLN A 202 -8.49 -19.76 12.00
N ARG A 203 -8.91 -20.48 10.95
CA ARG A 203 -9.01 -21.95 10.96
C ARG A 203 -7.66 -22.62 11.21
N GLN A 204 -6.58 -22.13 10.60
CA GLN A 204 -5.23 -22.65 10.81
C GLN A 204 -4.71 -22.36 12.22
N LEU A 205 -5.00 -21.17 12.76
CA LEU A 205 -4.61 -20.81 14.13
C LEU A 205 -5.33 -21.68 15.16
N GLN A 206 -6.62 -21.94 14.97
CA GLN A 206 -7.40 -22.81 15.85
C GLN A 206 -6.89 -24.25 15.81
N LYS A 207 -6.64 -24.80 14.61
CA LYS A 207 -6.08 -26.16 14.46
C LYS A 207 -4.73 -26.32 15.18
N LYS A 208 -3.95 -25.24 15.28
CA LYS A 208 -2.64 -25.22 15.96
C LYS A 208 -2.75 -24.90 17.45
N GLY A 209 -3.94 -24.67 18.00
CA GLY A 209 -4.14 -24.25 19.39
C GLY A 209 -3.56 -22.87 19.70
N LYS A 210 -3.41 -21.99 18.70
CA LYS A 210 -2.78 -20.67 18.83
C LYS A 210 -3.77 -19.50 18.78
N LEU A 211 -5.06 -19.79 18.68
CA LEU A 211 -6.10 -18.77 18.72
C LEU A 211 -6.59 -18.64 20.15
N SER A 212 -6.73 -17.41 20.64
CA SER A 212 -7.20 -17.14 22.00
C SER A 212 -8.67 -17.55 22.17
N GLU A 213 -9.02 -18.03 23.36
CA GLU A 213 -10.37 -18.47 23.70
C GLU A 213 -11.43 -17.39 23.41
N GLU A 214 -11.15 -16.13 23.74
CA GLU A 214 -12.04 -15.00 23.44
C GLU A 214 -12.38 -14.88 21.94
N ARG A 215 -11.40 -15.13 21.06
CA ARG A 215 -11.59 -15.06 19.60
C ARG A 215 -12.39 -16.24 19.09
N VAL A 216 -12.19 -17.42 19.68
CA VAL A 216 -12.98 -18.62 19.41
C VAL A 216 -14.45 -18.37 19.75
N GLN A 217 -14.72 -17.81 20.93
CA GLN A 217 -16.08 -17.48 21.38
C GLN A 217 -16.75 -16.44 20.49
N LYS A 218 -16.03 -15.35 20.14
CA LYS A 218 -16.55 -14.31 19.23
C LYS A 218 -16.92 -14.88 17.84
N LEU A 219 -16.08 -15.76 17.27
CA LEU A 219 -16.39 -16.44 16.01
C LEU A 219 -17.51 -17.48 16.16
N GLY A 220 -17.56 -18.20 17.28
CA GLY A 220 -18.62 -19.16 17.61
C GLY A 220 -20.00 -18.52 17.66
N LYS A 221 -20.13 -17.32 18.25
CA LYS A 221 -21.38 -16.54 18.26
C LYS A 221 -21.90 -16.20 16.86
N LEU A 222 -21.01 -16.14 15.85
CA LEU A 222 -21.39 -15.92 14.46
C LEU A 222 -21.77 -17.21 13.72
N GLY A 223 -21.70 -18.38 14.37
CA GLY A 223 -21.86 -19.67 13.69
C GLY A 223 -20.70 -19.98 12.74
N PHE A 224 -19.49 -19.49 13.05
CA PHE A 224 -18.31 -19.69 12.21
C PHE A 224 -17.92 -21.17 12.12
N GLN A 225 -17.85 -21.68 10.88
CA GLN A 225 -17.46 -23.06 10.63
C GLN A 225 -15.93 -23.20 10.57
N TRP A 226 -15.37 -23.88 11.58
CA TRP A 226 -13.93 -24.16 11.67
C TRP A 226 -13.41 -25.11 10.59
N SER A 227 -14.28 -25.99 10.10
CA SER A 227 -13.96 -27.00 9.10
C SER A 227 -15.02 -27.02 7.99
N PRO A 228 -14.99 -26.08 7.02
CA PRO A 228 -15.99 -26.04 5.94
C PRO A 228 -15.91 -27.24 5.02
N ARG A 229 -14.77 -27.96 4.97
CA ARG A 229 -14.71 -29.25 4.27
C ARG A 229 -15.62 -30.32 4.90
N SER A 230 -16.10 -30.11 6.12
CA SER A 230 -17.12 -30.97 6.72
C SER A 230 -18.53 -30.69 6.15
N THR A 231 -18.70 -29.74 5.24
CA THR A 231 -19.91 -29.60 4.41
C THR A 231 -19.78 -30.22 3.02
N LEU A 232 -18.64 -30.84 2.66
CA LEU A 232 -18.74 -31.96 1.74
C LEU A 232 -19.56 -33.00 2.48
N PRO A 233 -20.75 -33.39 1.97
CA PRO A 233 -21.55 -34.40 2.64
C PRO A 233 -20.64 -35.60 2.88
N THR A 234 -20.60 -36.04 4.14
CA THR A 234 -19.84 -37.22 4.54
C THR A 234 -20.28 -38.41 3.68
N TRP A 235 -19.54 -39.50 3.72
CA TRP A 235 -19.99 -40.71 3.03
C TRP A 235 -21.39 -41.10 3.50
N GLU A 236 -21.67 -40.91 4.79
CA GLU A 236 -22.95 -41.15 5.44
C GLU A 236 -24.03 -40.19 4.93
N ASN A 237 -23.78 -38.88 4.87
CA ASN A 237 -24.77 -37.94 4.31
C ASN A 237 -25.10 -38.24 2.84
N ARG A 238 -24.10 -38.65 2.04
CA ARG A 238 -24.34 -39.07 0.64
C ARG A 238 -25.08 -40.39 0.52
N PHE A 239 -24.90 -41.28 1.50
CA PHE A 239 -25.65 -42.52 1.60
C PHE A 239 -27.12 -42.23 1.96
N ASP A 240 -27.36 -41.28 2.86
CA ASP A 240 -28.71 -40.83 3.21
C ASP A 240 -29.40 -40.17 2.00
N GLU A 241 -28.70 -39.28 1.28
CA GLU A 241 -29.20 -38.70 0.01
C GLU A 241 -29.54 -39.78 -1.03
N LEU A 242 -28.74 -40.86 -1.14
CA LEU A 242 -29.04 -41.98 -2.03
C LEU A 242 -30.23 -42.82 -1.55
N THR A 243 -30.42 -42.93 -0.24
CA THR A 243 -31.55 -43.64 0.36
C THR A 243 -32.85 -42.89 0.09
N GLU A 244 -32.84 -41.56 0.25
CA GLU A 244 -33.95 -40.68 -0.12
C GLU A 244 -34.26 -40.78 -1.61
N TYR A 245 -33.23 -40.70 -2.46
CA TYR A 245 -33.38 -40.88 -3.91
C TYR A 245 -34.05 -42.21 -4.28
N LYS A 246 -33.64 -43.31 -3.64
CA LYS A 246 -34.27 -44.63 -3.83
C LYS A 246 -35.73 -44.61 -3.40
N SER A 247 -36.05 -43.95 -2.29
CA SER A 247 -37.43 -43.86 -1.80
C SER A 247 -38.34 -43.11 -2.78
N GLU A 248 -37.82 -42.07 -3.44
CA GLU A 248 -38.56 -41.28 -4.43
C GLU A 248 -38.65 -41.94 -5.81
N HIS A 249 -37.58 -42.61 -6.27
CA HIS A 249 -37.46 -43.10 -7.65
C HIS A 249 -37.54 -44.63 -7.77
N GLY A 250 -37.61 -45.36 -6.66
CA GLY A 250 -37.63 -46.83 -6.61
C GLY A 250 -36.30 -47.52 -6.90
N HIS A 251 -35.26 -46.79 -7.30
CA HIS A 251 -33.96 -47.35 -7.68
C HIS A 251 -32.78 -46.44 -7.30
N CYS A 252 -31.57 -47.00 -7.22
CA CYS A 252 -30.34 -46.25 -6.92
C CYS A 252 -29.58 -45.74 -8.16
N ASN A 253 -30.18 -45.78 -9.36
CA ASN A 253 -29.51 -45.37 -10.59
C ASN A 253 -29.61 -43.84 -10.81
N VAL A 254 -28.74 -43.10 -10.11
CA VAL A 254 -28.67 -41.63 -10.18
C VAL A 254 -27.90 -41.20 -11.45
N PRO A 255 -28.53 -40.48 -12.41
CA PRO A 255 -27.84 -39.99 -13.60
C PRO A 255 -26.68 -39.05 -13.26
N PHE A 256 -25.56 -39.18 -13.96
CA PHE A 256 -24.38 -38.33 -13.75
C PHE A 256 -24.66 -36.83 -13.87
N ARG A 257 -25.60 -36.45 -14.76
CA ARG A 257 -26.00 -35.06 -15.00
C ARG A 257 -26.87 -34.47 -13.88
N GLN A 258 -27.39 -35.29 -12.96
CA GLN A 258 -28.25 -34.85 -11.85
C GLN A 258 -27.46 -34.18 -10.69
N GLY A 259 -26.16 -33.99 -10.84
CA GLY A 259 -25.36 -33.16 -9.94
C GLY A 259 -24.41 -33.96 -9.04
N SER A 260 -24.24 -33.52 -7.79
CA SER A 260 -23.21 -34.05 -6.89
C SER A 260 -23.44 -35.50 -6.49
N LEU A 261 -24.68 -35.94 -6.32
CA LEU A 261 -25.03 -37.32 -5.97
C LEU A 261 -24.68 -38.29 -7.11
N GLY A 262 -25.00 -37.95 -8.36
CA GLY A 262 -24.65 -38.76 -9.53
C GLY A 262 -23.14 -38.92 -9.74
N ARG A 263 -22.36 -37.86 -9.49
CA ARG A 263 -20.88 -37.96 -9.49
C ARG A 263 -20.38 -38.85 -8.37
N TRP A 264 -20.97 -38.75 -7.17
CA TRP A 264 -20.60 -39.56 -6.02
C TRP A 264 -20.88 -41.05 -6.24
N VAL A 265 -22.04 -41.42 -6.79
CA VAL A 265 -22.39 -42.81 -7.16
C VAL A 265 -21.38 -43.38 -8.17
N LYS A 266 -21.01 -42.60 -9.20
CA LYS A 266 -19.97 -43.00 -10.16
C LYS A 266 -18.62 -43.24 -9.47
N THR A 267 -18.24 -42.39 -8.51
CA THR A 267 -17.03 -42.58 -7.71
C THR A 267 -17.08 -43.85 -6.86
N GLN A 268 -18.24 -44.21 -6.28
CA GLN A 268 -18.38 -45.46 -5.53
C GLN A 268 -18.18 -46.69 -6.43
N ARG A 269 -18.82 -46.72 -7.61
CA ARG A 269 -18.64 -47.81 -8.60
C ARG A 269 -17.18 -47.96 -9.03
N PHE A 270 -16.51 -46.84 -9.31
CA PHE A 270 -15.09 -46.84 -9.67
C PHE A 270 -14.20 -47.36 -8.54
N ASN A 271 -14.45 -46.95 -7.30
CA ASN A 271 -13.67 -47.41 -6.14
C ASN A 271 -13.92 -48.89 -5.82
N TYR A 272 -15.14 -49.39 -6.00
CA TYR A 272 -15.46 -50.80 -5.86
C TYR A 272 -14.71 -51.67 -6.87
N LYS A 273 -14.72 -51.29 -8.16
CA LYS A 273 -13.97 -52.00 -9.22
C LYS A 273 -12.45 -52.04 -8.97
N ARG A 274 -11.91 -51.07 -8.24
CA ARG A 274 -10.47 -50.99 -7.90
C ARG A 274 -10.13 -51.57 -6.53
N SER A 275 -11.10 -52.19 -5.84
CA SER A 275 -10.94 -52.70 -4.46
C SER A 275 -10.45 -51.61 -3.47
N LYS A 276 -10.85 -50.35 -3.71
CA LYS A 276 -10.53 -49.19 -2.86
C LYS A 276 -11.68 -48.75 -1.95
N LEU A 277 -12.85 -49.37 -2.11
CA LEU A 277 -13.99 -49.15 -1.23
C LEU A 277 -13.89 -50.12 -0.05
N SER A 278 -14.06 -49.63 1.18
CA SER A 278 -14.05 -50.51 2.36
C SER A 278 -15.22 -51.47 2.32
N GLU A 279 -15.02 -52.67 2.84
CA GLU A 279 -16.02 -53.75 2.86
C GLU A 279 -17.35 -53.31 3.47
N GLY A 280 -17.31 -52.65 4.63
CA GLY A 280 -18.54 -52.14 5.27
C GLY A 280 -19.31 -51.09 4.44
N ARG A 281 -18.63 -50.31 3.59
CA ARG A 281 -19.29 -49.34 2.69
C ARG A 281 -19.88 -50.04 1.45
N ALA A 282 -19.17 -51.03 0.92
CA ALA A 282 -19.66 -51.86 -0.16
C ALA A 282 -20.92 -52.64 0.26
N GLN A 283 -20.91 -53.24 1.46
CA GLN A 283 -22.06 -53.97 2.00
C GLN A 283 -23.28 -53.06 2.20
N LYS A 284 -23.11 -51.85 2.75
CA LYS A 284 -24.20 -50.88 2.91
C LYS A 284 -24.83 -50.48 1.57
N LEU A 285 -24.01 -50.16 0.57
CA LEU A 285 -24.51 -49.78 -0.76
C LEU A 285 -25.16 -50.96 -1.50
N GLY A 286 -24.60 -52.17 -1.35
CA GLY A 286 -25.20 -53.39 -1.89
C GLY A 286 -26.55 -53.71 -1.25
N THR A 287 -26.66 -53.56 0.08
CA THR A 287 -27.93 -53.74 0.82
C THR A 287 -28.97 -52.70 0.39
N LEU A 288 -28.55 -51.47 0.11
CA LEU A 288 -29.42 -50.45 -0.44
C LEU A 288 -29.88 -50.77 -1.88
N GLY A 289 -29.26 -51.72 -2.57
CA GLY A 289 -29.61 -52.10 -3.95
C GLY A 289 -28.90 -51.23 -5.00
N LEU A 290 -27.72 -50.69 -4.69
CA LEU A 290 -26.89 -50.04 -5.69
C LEU A 290 -26.30 -51.08 -6.64
N ASP A 291 -26.66 -50.97 -7.92
CA ASP A 291 -26.01 -51.76 -8.98
C ASP A 291 -24.59 -51.24 -9.26
N TRP A 292 -23.61 -52.15 -9.13
CA TRP A 292 -22.19 -51.92 -9.38
C TRP A 292 -21.84 -51.84 -10.86
N SER A 293 -22.68 -52.43 -11.73
CA SER A 293 -22.50 -52.52 -13.17
C SER A 293 -23.82 -52.28 -13.91
N PRO A 294 -24.40 -51.06 -13.84
CA PRO A 294 -25.56 -50.75 -14.66
C PRO A 294 -25.16 -50.89 -16.13
N GLY A 295 -26.00 -51.57 -16.91
CA GLY A 295 -25.81 -51.69 -18.35
C GLY A 295 -25.52 -50.32 -18.99
N SER A 296 -24.54 -50.33 -19.91
CA SER A 296 -24.03 -49.18 -20.67
C SER A 296 -25.11 -48.34 -21.32
#